data_AF-A0A7L4TLV9-F1
#
_entry.id   AF-A0A7L4TLV9-F1
#
_cell.length_a   1.000
_cell.length_b   1.000
_cell.length_c   1.000
_cell.angle_alpha   90.00
_cell.angle_beta   90.00
_cell.angle_gamma   90.00
#
_symmetry.space_group_name_H-M   'P 1'
#
loop_
_entity.id
_entity.type
_entity.pdbx_description
1 polymer ?
#
loop_
_entity_poly.entity_id
_entity_poly.type
_entity_poly.pdbx_seq_one_letter_code
_entity_poly.pdbx_strand_id
1 'polypeptide(L)'
;MGIEKIASAAETLASDNKIMDSYRDFYNNKGYFLTTNKALKGSSKISKFPTEANFLNSWKSYDMATKIYLLQLANLKDNEVTLKNYAKIKAANDKWPKDYYVVYYGKNAQWACNLFVGETLFKAGYKQMNGEKYYSAKQIWNAEGPFKRVDKKNAERGDIVAFKGIHVEIVTKVNRGQRFFDDDFCSRGAGRGNSDFGTERCEGITGNSREIDDENVRFLTIK
;
A
#
# COMPACT_ATOMS: atom_id res chain seq x y z
N MET A 1 -2.12 16.06 -17.76
CA MET A 1 -2.67 16.46 -16.45
C MET A 1 -2.96 15.30 -15.50
N GLY A 2 -3.51 14.16 -15.94
CA GLY A 2 -3.80 13.03 -15.03
C GLY A 2 -2.57 12.34 -14.42
N ILE A 3 -1.48 12.25 -15.19
CA ILE A 3 -0.27 11.52 -14.82
C ILE A 3 0.55 12.25 -13.73
N GLU A 4 0.67 13.58 -13.80
CA GLU A 4 1.30 14.36 -12.72
C GLU A 4 0.55 14.24 -11.38
N LYS A 5 -0.78 14.03 -11.41
CA LYS A 5 -1.56 13.79 -10.19
C LYS A 5 -1.18 12.46 -9.54
N ILE A 6 -0.82 11.44 -10.31
CA ILE A 6 -0.37 10.14 -9.78
C ILE A 6 0.98 10.29 -9.09
N ALA A 7 1.95 10.96 -9.73
CA ALA A 7 3.25 11.23 -9.13
C ALA A 7 3.14 12.04 -7.82
N SER A 8 2.37 13.13 -7.84
CA SER A 8 2.11 13.96 -6.65
C SER A 8 1.40 13.18 -5.54
N ALA A 9 0.45 12.30 -5.88
CA ALA A 9 -0.22 11.44 -4.93
C ALA A 9 0.74 10.40 -4.32
N ALA A 10 1.70 9.88 -5.09
CA ALA A 10 2.71 8.95 -4.59
C ALA A 10 3.65 9.62 -3.59
N GLU A 11 4.08 10.85 -3.86
CA GLU A 11 4.89 11.66 -2.96
C GLU A 11 4.13 11.96 -1.65
N THR A 12 2.86 12.38 -1.78
CA THR A 12 2.00 12.64 -0.62
C THR A 12 1.80 11.37 0.21
N LEU A 13 1.50 10.24 -0.44
CA LEU A 13 1.32 8.95 0.22
C LEU A 13 2.58 8.52 0.96
N ALA A 14 3.74 8.68 0.35
CA ALA A 14 5.02 8.32 0.95
C ALA A 14 5.38 9.15 2.18
N SER A 15 4.82 10.35 2.32
CA SER A 15 4.96 11.18 3.52
C SER A 15 3.99 10.79 4.66
N ASP A 16 3.02 9.92 4.40
CA ASP A 16 2.09 9.42 5.42
C ASP A 16 2.71 8.26 6.19
N ASN A 17 3.40 8.59 7.29
CA ASN A 17 4.05 7.62 8.16
C ASN A 17 3.10 6.53 8.67
N LYS A 18 1.81 6.84 8.91
CA LYS A 18 0.85 5.83 9.40
C LYS A 18 0.59 4.77 8.34
N ILE A 19 0.45 5.16 7.07
CA ILE A 19 0.28 4.20 5.98
C ILE A 19 1.58 3.43 5.75
N MET A 20 2.72 4.12 5.69
CA MET A 20 4.01 3.46 5.45
C MET A 20 4.36 2.45 6.55
N ASP A 21 4.12 2.80 7.82
CA ASP A 21 4.29 1.88 8.94
C ASP A 21 3.33 0.69 8.86
N SER A 22 2.09 0.93 8.42
CA SER A 22 1.14 -0.17 8.21
C SER A 22 1.54 -1.10 7.06
N TYR A 23 2.19 -0.58 6.02
CA TYR A 23 2.73 -1.40 4.92
C TYR A 23 3.93 -2.22 5.38
N ARG A 24 4.76 -1.65 6.26
CA ARG A 24 5.84 -2.39 6.93
C ARG A 24 5.29 -3.50 7.82
N ASP A 25 4.22 -3.21 8.56
CA ASP A 25 3.51 -4.19 9.37
C ASP A 25 2.91 -5.32 8.52
N PHE A 26 2.30 -4.96 7.41
CA PHE A 26 1.76 -5.90 6.43
C PHE A 26 2.85 -6.83 5.89
N TYR A 27 3.97 -6.26 5.41
CA TYR A 27 5.12 -6.98 4.91
C TYR A 27 5.70 -7.95 5.96
N ASN A 28 5.69 -7.55 7.23
CA ASN A 28 6.13 -8.38 8.36
C ASN A 28 5.05 -9.34 8.88
N ASN A 29 4.15 -9.81 8.01
CA ASN A 29 3.15 -10.85 8.29
C ASN A 29 2.10 -10.49 9.35
N LYS A 30 1.91 -9.21 9.69
CA LYS A 30 0.78 -8.82 10.56
C LYS A 30 -0.57 -8.90 9.84
N GLY A 31 -0.53 -8.96 8.50
CA GLY A 31 -1.68 -9.28 7.65
C GLY A 31 -2.72 -8.18 7.52
N TYR A 32 -2.49 -7.02 8.15
CA TYR A 32 -3.33 -5.83 8.03
C TYR A 32 -2.54 -4.67 7.43
N PHE A 33 -3.24 -3.71 6.83
CA PHE A 33 -2.70 -2.42 6.43
C PHE A 33 -3.74 -1.31 6.64
N LEU A 34 -3.28 -0.07 6.70
CA LEU A 34 -4.13 1.12 6.76
C LEU A 34 -4.33 1.70 5.36
N THR A 35 -5.51 2.25 5.14
CA THR A 35 -5.91 2.88 3.87
C THR A 35 -6.87 4.04 4.13
N THR A 36 -6.86 5.02 3.24
CA THR A 36 -7.88 6.08 3.16
C THR A 36 -9.01 5.73 2.18
N ASN A 37 -8.87 4.62 1.46
CA ASN A 37 -9.84 4.13 0.49
C ASN A 37 -10.98 3.35 1.17
N LYS A 38 -12.07 4.05 1.46
CA LYS A 38 -13.30 3.47 2.02
C LYS A 38 -14.00 2.44 1.12
N ALA A 39 -13.60 2.33 -0.15
CA ALA A 39 -14.19 1.39 -1.08
C ALA A 39 -13.57 -0.02 -0.96
N LEU A 40 -12.43 -0.15 -0.26
CA LEU A 40 -11.95 -1.44 0.21
C LEU A 40 -12.83 -1.93 1.37
N LYS A 41 -12.97 -3.26 1.50
CA LYS A 41 -13.65 -3.89 2.64
C LYS A 41 -12.81 -3.79 3.91
N GLY A 42 -12.68 -2.57 4.41
CA GLY A 42 -11.96 -2.24 5.63
C GLY A 42 -12.92 -1.91 6.76
N SER A 43 -12.40 -2.00 7.97
CA SER A 43 -13.08 -1.60 9.19
C SER A 43 -12.58 -0.23 9.63
N SER A 44 -13.39 0.48 10.40
CA SER A 44 -13.03 1.79 10.94
C SER A 44 -13.11 1.77 12.46
N LYS A 45 -12.57 2.82 13.09
CA LYS A 45 -12.68 3.04 14.52
C LYS A 45 -14.12 2.84 15.00
N ILE A 46 -14.29 2.10 16.09
CA ILE A 46 -15.61 1.89 16.68
C ILE A 46 -16.05 3.20 17.34
N SER A 47 -17.10 3.81 16.79
CA SER A 47 -17.64 5.10 17.25
C SER A 47 -18.18 5.04 18.67
N LYS A 48 -18.92 3.98 19.00
CA LYS A 48 -19.45 3.69 20.33
C LYS A 48 -18.85 2.39 20.85
N PHE A 49 -17.68 2.49 21.46
CA PHE A 49 -17.04 1.33 22.09
C PHE A 49 -17.94 0.79 23.22
N PRO A 50 -18.13 -0.54 23.34
CA PRO A 50 -19.04 -1.13 24.30
C PRO A 50 -18.59 -0.84 25.74
N THR A 51 -19.56 -0.84 26.65
CA THR A 51 -19.29 -0.84 28.09
C THR A 51 -18.59 -2.14 28.50
N GLU A 52 -17.86 -2.13 29.61
CA GLU A 52 -17.13 -3.31 30.11
C GLU A 52 -18.04 -4.53 30.26
N ALA A 53 -19.26 -4.34 30.79
CA ALA A 53 -20.25 -5.41 30.96
C ALA A 53 -20.65 -6.10 29.64
N ASN A 54 -20.64 -5.37 28.52
CA ASN A 54 -21.05 -5.88 27.20
C ASN A 54 -19.86 -6.18 26.28
N PHE A 55 -18.63 -5.93 26.73
CA PHE A 55 -17.43 -5.97 25.90
C PHE A 55 -17.19 -7.35 25.28
N LEU A 56 -17.20 -8.42 26.07
CA LEU A 56 -16.90 -9.77 25.57
C LEU A 56 -17.93 -10.28 24.56
N ASN A 57 -19.21 -9.90 24.73
CA ASN A 57 -20.25 -10.23 23.77
C ASN A 57 -20.09 -9.44 22.47
N SER A 58 -19.77 -8.15 22.57
CA SER A 58 -19.50 -7.30 21.42
C SER A 58 -18.24 -7.73 20.68
N TRP A 59 -17.21 -8.18 21.41
CA TRP A 59 -15.97 -8.66 20.81
C TRP A 59 -16.22 -9.82 19.85
N LYS A 60 -17.11 -10.76 20.20
CA LYS A 60 -17.42 -11.91 19.34
C LYS A 60 -17.94 -11.48 17.96
N SER A 61 -18.73 -10.41 17.89
CA SER A 61 -19.32 -9.92 16.63
C SER A 61 -18.40 -9.03 15.80
N TYR A 62 -17.28 -8.55 16.35
CA TYR A 62 -16.32 -7.79 15.55
C TYR A 62 -15.70 -8.62 14.44
N ASP A 63 -15.54 -7.99 13.29
CA ASP A 63 -14.81 -8.59 12.18
C ASP A 63 -13.32 -8.79 12.52
N MET A 64 -12.64 -9.59 11.70
CA MET A 64 -11.25 -9.96 11.92
C MET A 64 -10.30 -8.74 11.85
N ALA A 65 -10.55 -7.79 10.96
CA ALA A 65 -9.68 -6.63 10.77
C ALA A 65 -9.73 -5.72 12.01
N THR A 66 -10.93 -5.47 12.54
CA THR A 66 -11.15 -4.76 13.81
C THR A 66 -10.42 -5.45 14.97
N LYS A 67 -10.62 -6.77 15.13
CA LYS A 67 -9.99 -7.54 16.22
C LYS A 67 -8.47 -7.47 16.19
N ILE A 68 -7.87 -7.78 15.03
CA ILE A 68 -6.42 -7.81 14.86
C ILE A 68 -5.81 -6.44 15.10
N TYR A 69 -6.42 -5.39 14.56
CA TYR A 69 -5.87 -4.05 14.70
C TYR A 69 -5.96 -3.52 16.13
N LEU A 70 -7.07 -3.76 16.84
CA LEU A 70 -7.19 -3.40 18.24
C LEU A 70 -6.19 -4.15 19.12
N LEU A 71 -5.99 -5.45 18.88
CA LEU A 71 -4.98 -6.25 19.58
C LEU A 71 -3.57 -5.73 19.32
N GLN A 72 -3.25 -5.40 18.07
CA GLN A 72 -1.97 -4.84 17.69
C GLN A 72 -1.70 -3.50 18.39
N LEU A 73 -2.68 -2.59 18.39
CA LEU A 73 -2.58 -1.28 19.06
C LEU A 73 -2.52 -1.41 20.59
N ALA A 74 -3.15 -2.43 21.16
CA ALA A 74 -3.11 -2.74 22.59
C ALA A 74 -1.85 -3.50 23.01
N ASN A 75 -1.05 -3.98 22.05
CA ASN A 75 0.06 -4.92 22.25
C ASN A 75 -0.39 -6.18 23.03
N LEU A 76 -1.47 -6.81 22.57
CA LEU A 76 -2.08 -8.00 23.16
C LEU A 76 -2.20 -9.11 22.12
N LYS A 77 -2.22 -10.36 22.60
CA LYS A 77 -2.55 -11.55 21.81
C LYS A 77 -4.04 -11.88 21.93
N ASP A 78 -4.52 -12.75 21.04
CA ASP A 78 -5.95 -13.11 20.97
C ASP A 78 -6.47 -13.78 22.26
N ASN A 79 -5.64 -14.58 22.92
CA ASN A 79 -5.98 -15.20 24.21
C ASN A 79 -5.96 -14.22 25.40
N GLU A 80 -5.59 -12.95 25.19
CA GLU A 80 -5.54 -11.92 26.23
C GLU A 80 -6.79 -11.02 26.23
N VAL A 81 -7.78 -11.31 25.39
CA VAL A 81 -9.06 -10.60 25.35
C VAL A 81 -9.91 -10.99 26.56
N THR A 82 -9.80 -10.19 27.62
CA THR A 82 -10.48 -10.41 28.90
C THR A 82 -10.98 -9.08 29.48
N LEU A 83 -11.88 -9.12 30.46
CA LEU A 83 -12.35 -7.90 31.16
C LEU A 83 -11.19 -7.14 31.82
N LYS A 84 -10.18 -7.85 32.35
CA LYS A 84 -8.96 -7.23 32.91
C LYS A 84 -8.24 -6.33 31.90
N ASN A 85 -8.27 -6.68 30.61
CA ASN A 85 -7.64 -5.92 29.54
C ASN A 85 -8.61 -4.97 28.81
N TYR A 86 -9.87 -4.84 29.26
CA TYR A 86 -10.87 -3.97 28.65
C TYR A 86 -10.35 -2.53 28.45
N ALA A 87 -9.78 -1.93 29.49
CA ALA A 87 -9.29 -0.56 29.44
C ALA A 87 -8.17 -0.38 28.39
N LYS A 88 -7.29 -1.38 28.21
CA LYS A 88 -6.23 -1.35 27.18
C LYS A 88 -6.81 -1.41 25.78
N ILE A 89 -7.79 -2.28 25.54
CA ILE A 89 -8.43 -2.43 24.23
C ILE A 89 -9.28 -1.20 23.90
N LYS A 90 -9.97 -0.62 24.90
CA LYS A 90 -10.66 0.66 24.73
C LYS A 90 -9.67 1.77 24.37
N ALA A 91 -8.56 1.90 25.11
CA ALA A 91 -7.52 2.87 24.80
C ALA A 91 -6.90 2.65 23.41
N ALA A 92 -6.80 1.40 22.94
CA ALA A 92 -6.37 1.07 21.59
C ALA A 92 -7.38 1.58 20.54
N ASN A 93 -8.69 1.39 20.75
CA ASN A 93 -9.71 2.01 19.90
C ASN A 93 -9.60 3.54 19.90
N ASP A 94 -9.32 4.15 21.05
CA ASP A 94 -9.16 5.60 21.18
C ASP A 94 -7.93 6.10 20.38
N LYS A 95 -6.86 5.29 20.28
CA LYS A 95 -5.67 5.54 19.44
C LYS A 95 -5.90 5.31 17.95
N TRP A 96 -6.91 4.55 17.54
CA TRP A 96 -7.22 4.31 16.13
C TRP A 96 -7.50 5.66 15.43
N PRO A 97 -6.71 6.04 14.41
CA PRO A 97 -6.93 7.24 13.62
C PRO A 97 -8.29 7.26 12.91
N LYS A 98 -9.08 8.32 13.07
CA LYS A 98 -10.48 8.37 12.57
C LYS A 98 -10.60 8.25 11.04
N ASP A 99 -9.64 8.79 10.31
CA ASP A 99 -9.68 8.86 8.84
C ASP A 99 -9.04 7.65 8.13
N TYR A 100 -8.68 6.62 8.90
CA TYR A 100 -7.99 5.44 8.39
C TYR A 100 -8.84 4.19 8.61
N TYR A 101 -9.05 3.48 7.51
CA TYR A 101 -9.64 2.15 7.53
C TYR A 101 -8.54 1.11 7.67
N VAL A 102 -8.83 0.01 8.37
CA VAL A 102 -7.96 -1.15 8.44
C VAL A 102 -8.50 -2.26 7.57
N VAL A 103 -7.66 -2.80 6.70
CA VAL A 103 -8.00 -3.92 5.82
C VAL A 103 -7.14 -5.11 6.21
N TYR A 104 -7.74 -6.30 6.26
CA TYR A 104 -7.04 -7.54 6.59
C TYR A 104 -7.02 -8.50 5.39
N TYR A 105 -5.82 -8.82 4.88
CA TYR A 105 -5.62 -9.77 3.78
C TYR A 105 -5.03 -11.12 4.23
N GLY A 106 -4.80 -11.30 5.54
CA GLY A 106 -4.25 -12.55 6.07
C GLY A 106 -2.74 -12.50 6.34
N LYS A 107 -2.27 -13.40 7.20
CA LYS A 107 -0.87 -13.43 7.70
C LYS A 107 0.19 -13.88 6.69
N ASN A 108 -0.21 -14.32 5.50
CA ASN A 108 0.70 -14.83 4.46
C ASN A 108 0.93 -13.83 3.31
N ALA A 109 0.36 -12.63 3.41
CA ALA A 109 0.52 -11.60 2.39
C ALA A 109 1.69 -10.68 2.77
N GLN A 110 2.76 -10.70 1.97
CA GLN A 110 4.01 -9.99 2.26
C GLN A 110 4.28 -8.81 1.31
N TRP A 111 3.67 -8.81 0.13
CA TRP A 111 4.00 -7.81 -0.89
C TRP A 111 3.09 -6.59 -0.76
N ALA A 112 3.64 -5.48 -0.27
CA ALA A 112 2.93 -4.21 -0.10
C ALA A 112 2.98 -3.30 -1.36
N CYS A 113 3.72 -3.71 -2.40
CA CYS A 113 3.96 -2.90 -3.59
C CYS A 113 2.67 -2.52 -4.33
N ASN A 114 1.77 -3.48 -4.46
CA ASN A 114 0.46 -3.27 -5.06
C ASN A 114 -0.47 -2.41 -4.17
N LEU A 115 -0.30 -2.46 -2.85
CA LEU A 115 -1.05 -1.61 -1.93
C LEU A 115 -0.67 -0.14 -2.13
N PHE A 116 0.63 0.15 -2.25
CA PHE A 116 1.14 1.50 -2.53
C PHE A 116 0.61 2.05 -3.85
N VAL A 117 0.71 1.26 -4.93
CA VAL A 117 0.21 1.70 -6.25
C VAL A 117 -1.30 1.90 -6.21
N GLY A 118 -2.06 0.97 -5.63
CA GLY A 118 -3.52 1.08 -5.50
C GLY A 118 -3.97 2.31 -4.72
N GLU A 119 -3.35 2.57 -3.57
CA GLU A 119 -3.65 3.74 -2.74
C GLU A 119 -3.25 5.05 -3.42
N THR A 120 -2.13 5.06 -4.13
CA THR A 120 -1.70 6.22 -4.93
C THR A 120 -2.74 6.57 -5.98
N LEU A 121 -3.19 5.58 -6.75
CA LEU A 121 -4.19 5.77 -7.80
C LEU A 121 -5.51 6.26 -7.20
N PHE A 122 -5.92 5.70 -6.06
CA PHE A 122 -7.10 6.17 -5.33
C PHE A 122 -6.97 7.65 -4.93
N LYS A 123 -5.84 8.06 -4.33
CA LYS A 123 -5.57 9.46 -3.97
C LYS A 123 -5.51 10.40 -5.16
N ALA A 124 -5.06 9.91 -6.32
CA ALA A 124 -5.08 10.65 -7.58
C ALA A 124 -6.49 10.74 -8.22
N GLY A 125 -7.51 10.12 -7.60
CA GLY A 125 -8.91 10.19 -8.02
C GLY A 125 -9.38 9.03 -8.89
N TYR A 126 -8.58 7.97 -9.02
CA TYR A 126 -8.90 6.81 -9.85
C TYR A 126 -9.50 5.67 -9.03
N LYS A 127 -10.58 5.07 -9.54
CA LYS A 127 -11.22 3.89 -8.93
C LYS A 127 -10.59 2.59 -9.46
N GLN A 128 -9.41 2.22 -8.96
CA GLN A 128 -8.65 1.07 -9.47
C GLN A 128 -8.64 -0.10 -8.48
N MET A 129 -9.77 -0.80 -8.41
CA MET A 129 -9.95 -2.00 -7.59
C MET A 129 -10.44 -3.16 -8.45
N ASN A 130 -9.99 -4.37 -8.12
CA ASN A 130 -10.50 -5.63 -8.62
C ASN A 130 -11.43 -6.23 -7.56
N GLY A 131 -12.72 -5.87 -7.63
CA GLY A 131 -13.67 -6.12 -6.54
C GLY A 131 -13.32 -5.29 -5.29
N GLU A 132 -13.11 -5.96 -4.16
CA GLU A 132 -12.79 -5.33 -2.87
C GLU A 132 -11.27 -5.27 -2.57
N LYS A 133 -10.43 -5.52 -3.59
CA LYS A 133 -8.97 -5.53 -3.46
C LYS A 133 -8.29 -4.67 -4.51
N TYR A 134 -7.07 -4.21 -4.20
CA TYR A 134 -6.19 -3.65 -5.23
C TYR A 134 -5.70 -4.74 -6.19
N TYR A 135 -5.47 -4.36 -7.44
CA TYR A 135 -4.85 -5.23 -8.44
C TYR A 135 -3.48 -5.71 -7.95
N SER A 136 -3.15 -6.99 -8.14
CA SER A 136 -1.81 -7.49 -7.79
C SER A 136 -0.74 -7.02 -8.79
N ALA A 137 0.53 -7.09 -8.39
CA ALA A 137 1.66 -6.77 -9.26
C ALA A 137 1.63 -7.56 -10.60
N LYS A 138 1.23 -8.83 -10.54
CA LYS A 138 1.09 -9.69 -11.73
C LYS A 138 -0.01 -9.21 -12.67
N GLN A 139 -1.16 -8.81 -12.13
CA GLN A 139 -2.27 -8.29 -12.93
C GLN A 139 -1.91 -6.95 -13.59
N ILE A 140 -1.21 -6.08 -12.83
CA ILE A 140 -0.68 -4.83 -13.36
C ILE A 140 0.31 -5.13 -14.49
N TRP A 141 1.28 -6.02 -14.30
CA TRP A 141 2.24 -6.42 -15.34
C TRP A 141 1.60 -6.95 -16.64
N ASN A 142 0.46 -7.63 -16.50
CA ASN A 142 -0.33 -8.14 -17.62
C ASN A 142 -1.21 -7.07 -18.30
N ALA A 143 -1.26 -5.85 -17.76
CA ALA A 143 -2.15 -4.77 -18.17
C ALA A 143 -3.64 -5.14 -18.06
N GLU A 144 -4.02 -5.88 -17.02
CA GLU A 144 -5.41 -6.26 -16.77
C GLU A 144 -6.27 -5.05 -16.34
N GLY A 145 -7.59 -5.12 -16.58
CA GLY A 145 -8.53 -4.09 -16.14
C GLY A 145 -8.21 -2.68 -16.71
N PRO A 146 -7.97 -1.67 -15.86
CA PRO A 146 -7.82 -0.27 -16.25
C PRO A 146 -6.43 0.08 -16.81
N PHE A 147 -5.47 -0.83 -16.79
CA PHE A 147 -4.09 -0.53 -17.17
C PHE A 147 -3.89 -0.66 -18.68
N LYS A 148 -3.04 0.20 -19.25
CA LYS A 148 -2.53 0.09 -20.62
C LYS A 148 -1.00 0.13 -20.60
N ARG A 149 -0.37 -0.64 -21.49
CA ARG A 149 1.09 -0.64 -21.63
C ARG A 149 1.54 0.68 -22.25
N VAL A 150 2.68 1.17 -21.79
CA VAL A 150 3.37 2.34 -22.34
C VAL A 150 4.63 1.82 -23.04
N ASP A 151 4.84 2.27 -24.28
CA ASP A 151 6.11 2.03 -24.96
C ASP A 151 7.24 2.61 -24.13
N LYS A 152 8.32 1.87 -23.93
CA LYS A 152 9.44 2.26 -23.07
C LYS A 152 9.96 3.66 -23.36
N LYS A 153 10.09 4.05 -24.63
CA LYS A 153 10.51 5.40 -25.07
C LYS A 153 9.56 6.53 -24.64
N ASN A 154 8.30 6.22 -24.35
CA ASN A 154 7.25 7.15 -23.95
C ASN A 154 6.99 7.13 -22.44
N ALA A 155 7.75 6.35 -21.67
CA ALA A 155 7.59 6.32 -20.21
C ALA A 155 7.78 7.72 -19.62
N GLU A 156 6.88 8.10 -18.71
CA GLU A 156 6.86 9.41 -18.07
C GLU A 156 6.67 9.32 -16.55
N ARG A 157 7.01 10.41 -15.85
CA ARG A 157 6.74 10.56 -14.41
C ARG A 157 5.25 10.38 -14.16
N GLY A 158 4.86 9.53 -13.22
CA GLY A 158 3.47 9.19 -12.89
C GLY A 158 2.97 7.91 -13.54
N ASP A 159 3.72 7.34 -14.49
CA ASP A 159 3.49 5.97 -14.93
C ASP A 159 3.77 4.96 -13.81
N ILE A 160 3.25 3.76 -13.98
CA ILE A 160 3.51 2.61 -13.13
C ILE A 160 4.63 1.81 -13.78
N VAL A 161 5.69 1.54 -13.03
CA VAL A 161 6.73 0.61 -13.44
C VAL A 161 6.50 -0.75 -12.77
N ALA A 162 6.58 -1.82 -13.55
CA ALA A 162 6.42 -3.19 -13.11
C ALA A 162 7.69 -4.00 -13.39
N PHE A 163 8.12 -4.79 -12.41
CA PHE A 163 9.34 -5.61 -12.46
C PHE A 163 8.96 -7.09 -12.45
N LYS A 164 9.22 -7.81 -13.55
CA LYS A 164 8.99 -9.27 -13.72
C LYS A 164 7.61 -9.78 -13.25
N GLY A 165 6.60 -8.91 -13.16
CA GLY A 165 5.27 -9.23 -12.62
C GLY A 165 5.22 -9.54 -11.11
N ILE A 166 6.30 -9.28 -10.37
CA ILE A 166 6.39 -9.54 -8.93
C ILE A 166 6.36 -8.25 -8.09
N HIS A 167 6.77 -7.12 -8.68
CA HIS A 167 6.87 -5.85 -7.97
C HIS A 167 6.41 -4.70 -8.85
N VAL A 168 5.84 -3.66 -8.23
CA VAL A 168 5.34 -2.46 -8.91
C VAL A 168 5.63 -1.21 -8.11
N GLU A 169 5.92 -0.12 -8.80
CA GLU A 169 6.23 1.19 -8.23
C GLU A 169 5.62 2.28 -9.12
N ILE A 170 5.57 3.52 -8.61
CA ILE A 170 5.20 4.71 -9.38
C ILE A 170 6.48 5.39 -9.83
N VAL A 171 6.60 5.67 -11.13
CA VAL A 171 7.71 6.43 -11.71
C VAL A 171 7.63 7.86 -11.19
N THR A 172 8.70 8.34 -10.59
CA THR A 172 8.79 9.71 -10.04
C THR A 172 9.66 10.62 -10.90
N LYS A 173 10.55 10.04 -11.72
CA LYS A 173 11.40 10.78 -12.66
C LYS A 173 11.79 9.87 -13.82
N VAL A 174 11.93 10.45 -15.01
CA VAL A 174 12.50 9.80 -16.18
C VAL A 174 13.65 10.66 -16.67
N ASN A 175 14.83 10.07 -16.84
CA ASN A 175 16.03 10.74 -17.32
C ASN A 175 16.34 10.22 -18.74
N ARG A 176 16.47 11.13 -19.71
CA ARG A 176 16.62 10.82 -21.13
C ARG A 176 17.81 11.52 -21.75
N GLY A 177 18.42 10.87 -22.74
CA GLY A 177 19.43 11.49 -23.61
C GLY A 177 20.70 11.90 -22.86
N GLN A 178 21.05 11.16 -21.80
CA GLN A 178 22.30 11.38 -21.10
C GLN A 178 23.48 11.01 -22.01
N ARG A 179 24.53 11.84 -22.01
CA ARG A 179 25.65 11.70 -22.97
C ARG A 179 26.55 10.49 -22.70
N PHE A 180 26.54 9.97 -21.48
CA PHE A 180 27.46 8.94 -20.98
C PHE A 180 26.77 7.83 -20.18
N PHE A 181 25.43 7.87 -20.10
CA PHE A 181 24.61 6.91 -19.36
C PHE A 181 23.39 6.56 -20.19
N ASP A 182 22.90 5.35 -20.04
CA ASP A 182 21.67 4.91 -20.70
C ASP A 182 20.45 5.64 -20.10
N ASP A 183 19.32 5.58 -20.80
CA ASP A 183 18.08 6.19 -20.32
C ASP A 183 17.56 5.46 -19.08
N ASP A 184 17.24 6.22 -18.03
CA ASP A 184 16.98 5.68 -16.70
C ASP A 184 15.74 6.31 -16.05
N PHE A 185 15.31 5.75 -14.92
CA PHE A 185 14.21 6.32 -14.15
C PHE A 185 14.40 6.23 -12.63
N CYS A 186 13.69 7.12 -11.93
CA CYS A 186 13.44 7.00 -10.51
C CYS A 186 12.00 6.55 -10.27
N SER A 187 11.79 5.76 -9.22
CA SER A 187 10.48 5.26 -8.85
C SER A 187 10.35 5.09 -7.34
N ARG A 188 9.10 5.04 -6.87
CA ARG A 188 8.75 4.95 -5.46
C ARG A 188 7.64 3.92 -5.26
N GLY A 189 7.76 3.10 -4.22
CA GLY A 189 6.77 2.09 -3.89
C GLY A 189 6.89 1.63 -2.45
N ALA A 190 6.38 0.43 -2.17
CA ALA A 190 6.51 -0.22 -0.87
C ALA A 190 6.85 -1.70 -1.02
N GLY A 191 7.59 -2.27 -0.07
CA GLY A 191 7.80 -3.72 0.01
C GLY A 191 8.84 -4.27 -0.96
N ARG A 192 9.79 -3.45 -1.45
CA ARG A 192 11.01 -3.96 -2.10
C ARG A 192 12.04 -4.31 -1.02
N GLY A 193 11.85 -5.46 -0.39
CA GLY A 193 12.61 -5.86 0.81
C GLY A 193 12.13 -5.17 2.09
N ASN A 194 12.87 -5.35 3.19
CA ASN A 194 12.44 -4.95 4.54
C ASN A 194 12.64 -3.46 4.87
N SER A 195 13.26 -2.68 3.99
CA SER A 195 13.65 -1.28 4.27
C SER A 195 13.00 -0.25 3.35
N ASP A 196 12.26 -0.66 2.32
CA ASP A 196 11.80 0.24 1.27
C ASP A 196 10.28 0.46 1.32
N PHE A 197 9.87 1.50 2.06
CA PHE A 197 8.48 1.94 2.20
C PHE A 197 8.40 3.43 1.94
N GLY A 198 7.97 3.82 0.74
CA GLY A 198 7.85 5.20 0.31
C GLY A 198 9.18 5.89 0.00
N THR A 199 10.31 5.16 -0.06
CA THR A 199 11.60 5.75 -0.44
C THR A 199 11.72 5.78 -1.96
N GLU A 200 12.18 6.90 -2.51
CA GLU A 200 12.49 6.98 -3.93
C GLU A 200 13.81 6.28 -4.22
N ARG A 201 13.85 5.54 -5.33
CA ARG A 201 15.03 4.85 -5.82
C ARG A 201 15.22 5.21 -7.28
N CYS A 202 16.42 5.66 -7.61
CA CYS A 202 16.86 5.87 -8.98
C CYS A 202 17.79 4.73 -9.40
N GLU A 203 18.20 4.73 -10.67
CA GLU A 203 19.36 3.97 -11.08
C GLU A 203 20.58 4.33 -10.19
N GLY A 204 21.31 3.30 -9.79
CA GLY A 204 22.52 3.44 -8.99
C GLY A 204 23.75 3.09 -9.81
N ILE A 205 24.90 3.64 -9.42
CA ILE A 205 26.20 3.44 -10.09
C ILE A 205 26.57 1.95 -10.27
N THR A 206 26.00 1.06 -9.45
CA THR A 206 26.33 -0.37 -9.41
C THR A 206 25.17 -1.29 -9.79
N GLY A 207 24.07 -0.81 -10.39
CA GLY A 207 22.93 -1.68 -10.66
C GLY A 207 21.89 -1.17 -11.66
N ASN A 208 21.70 -2.00 -12.69
CA ASN A 208 20.89 -1.77 -13.90
C ASN A 208 19.37 -1.92 -13.70
N SER A 209 18.88 -2.16 -12.48
CA SER A 209 17.47 -2.53 -12.28
C SER A 209 16.45 -1.42 -12.58
N ARG A 210 16.92 -0.21 -12.92
CA ARG A 210 16.11 0.96 -13.27
C ARG A 210 16.56 1.62 -14.57
N GLU A 211 17.16 0.82 -15.45
CA GLU A 211 17.32 1.15 -16.86
C GLU A 211 15.98 1.01 -17.57
N ILE A 212 15.66 1.95 -18.46
CA ILE A 212 14.38 1.93 -19.18
C ILE A 212 14.30 0.73 -20.14
N ASP A 213 15.43 0.35 -20.74
CA ASP A 213 15.49 -0.70 -21.75
C ASP A 213 15.65 -2.13 -21.18
N ASP A 214 15.79 -2.30 -19.86
CA ASP A 214 15.80 -3.62 -19.21
C ASP A 214 14.54 -4.44 -19.54
N GLU A 215 14.70 -5.61 -20.16
CA GLU A 215 13.62 -6.52 -20.57
C GLU A 215 12.69 -6.93 -19.40
N ASN A 216 13.18 -6.82 -18.17
CA ASN A 216 12.46 -7.16 -16.95
C ASN A 216 11.58 -6.03 -16.42
N VAL A 217 11.65 -4.87 -17.06
CA VAL A 217 10.89 -3.67 -16.73
C VAL A 217 9.79 -3.44 -17.78
N ARG A 218 8.59 -3.10 -17.29
CA ARG A 218 7.47 -2.64 -18.11
C ARG A 218 6.87 -1.39 -17.53
N PHE A 219 6.48 -0.47 -18.40
CA PHE A 219 5.75 0.73 -18.04
C PHE A 219 4.28 0.59 -18.39
N LEU A 220 3.44 1.07 -17.50
CA LEU A 220 2.00 1.05 -17.63
C LEU A 220 1.42 2.39 -17.18
N THR A 221 0.27 2.72 -17.72
CA THR A 221 -0.49 3.89 -17.28
C THR A 221 -1.98 3.54 -17.21
N ILE A 222 -2.79 4.46 -16.72
CA ILE A 222 -4.25 4.27 -16.64
C ILE A 222 -4.89 4.59 -17.99
N LYS A 223 -5.86 3.77 -18.40
CA LYS A 223 -6.64 3.94 -19.65
C LYS A 223 -7.29 5.31 -19.73
#